data_AF-A0A920MBC7-F1
#
_entry.id   AF-A0A920MBC7-F1
#
_cell.length_a   1.000
_cell.length_b   1.000
_cell.length_c   1.000
_cell.angle_alpha   90.00
_cell.angle_beta   90.00
_cell.angle_gamma   90.00
#
_symmetry.space_group_name_H-M   'P 1'
#
loop_
_entity.id
_entity.type
_entity.pdbx_description
1 polymer ?
#
loop_
_entity_poly.entity_id
_entity_poly.type
_entity_poly.pdbx_seq_one_letter_code
_entity_poly.pdbx_strand_id
1 'polypeptide(L)'
;MSSLKDQLLNSGKVKTSEEWDATYDELPVVIAEDAASLGQALEKLDTVGGYGYLAIWKKNLFLFNTKLLSKRCGVIDENGNLLKAARIPKN
;
A
#
# COMPACT_ATOMS: atom_id res chain seq x y z
N MET A 1 -15.16 -0.24 14.43
CA MET A 1 -14.44 0.54 13.40
C MET A 1 -13.84 -0.48 12.44
N SER A 2 -14.17 -0.44 11.15
CA SER A 2 -13.55 -1.32 10.15
C SER A 2 -12.14 -0.83 9.87
N SER A 3 -11.14 -1.69 10.02
CA SER A 3 -9.75 -1.33 9.67
C SER A 3 -9.60 -1.27 8.15
N LEU A 4 -8.63 -0.50 7.65
CA LEU A 4 -8.30 -0.47 6.23
C LEU A 4 -8.03 -1.89 5.69
N LYS A 5 -7.40 -2.73 6.52
CA LYS A 5 -7.10 -4.12 6.19
C LYS A 5 -8.36 -4.93 5.88
N ASP A 6 -9.39 -4.79 6.69
CA ASP A 6 -10.64 -5.54 6.53
C ASP A 6 -11.36 -5.12 5.24
N GLN A 7 -11.35 -3.81 4.91
CA GLN A 7 -11.93 -3.33 3.65
C GLN A 7 -11.16 -3.83 2.42
N LEU A 8 -9.83 -3.78 2.49
CA LEU A 8 -8.97 -4.30 1.45
C LEU A 8 -9.25 -5.79 1.20
N LEU A 9 -9.30 -6.61 2.26
CA LEU A 9 -9.59 -8.03 2.12
C LEU A 9 -11.00 -8.27 1.56
N ASN A 10 -11.99 -7.48 1.99
CA ASN A 10 -13.35 -7.55 1.44
C ASN A 10 -13.42 -7.16 -0.05
N SER A 11 -12.46 -6.39 -0.58
CA SER A 11 -12.42 -6.05 -2.01
C SER A 11 -12.15 -7.25 -2.91
N GLY A 12 -11.61 -8.35 -2.36
CA GLY A 12 -11.23 -9.55 -3.10
C GLY A 12 -10.03 -9.39 -4.04
N LYS A 13 -9.45 -8.18 -4.14
CA LYS A 13 -8.29 -7.88 -5.00
C LYS A 13 -6.95 -8.10 -4.30
N VAL A 14 -6.95 -8.10 -2.98
CA VAL A 14 -5.76 -8.42 -2.17
C VAL A 14 -5.92 -9.76 -1.47
N LYS A 15 -4.80 -10.42 -1.23
CA LYS A 15 -4.73 -11.67 -0.45
C LYS A 15 -4.02 -11.41 0.87
N THR A 16 -4.39 -12.13 1.92
CA THR A 16 -3.63 -12.13 3.18
C THR A 16 -2.22 -12.67 2.94
N SER A 17 -1.25 -12.09 3.63
CA SER A 17 0.14 -12.54 3.65
C SER A 17 0.59 -12.68 5.10
N GLU A 18 1.54 -13.57 5.36
CA GLU A 18 2.15 -13.74 6.69
C GLU A 18 3.31 -12.76 6.91
N GLU A 19 4.00 -12.39 5.83
CA GLU A 19 5.17 -11.50 5.86
C GLU A 19 4.76 -10.03 5.70
N TRP A 20 3.67 -9.77 4.96
CA TRP A 20 3.16 -8.44 4.64
C TRP A 20 1.74 -8.25 5.18
N ASP A 21 1.26 -7.01 5.23
CA ASP A 21 -0.13 -6.76 5.64
C ASP A 21 -1.12 -7.44 4.69
N ALA A 22 -0.81 -7.40 3.40
CA ALA A 22 -1.49 -8.13 2.33
C ALA A 22 -0.57 -8.28 1.10
N THR A 23 -1.06 -8.92 0.05
CA THR A 23 -0.42 -8.97 -1.28
C THR A 23 -1.42 -8.58 -2.38
N TYR A 24 -0.95 -7.85 -3.38
CA TYR A 24 -1.71 -7.40 -4.55
C TYR A 24 -0.93 -7.79 -5.79
N ASP A 25 -1.49 -8.64 -6.65
CA ASP A 25 -0.79 -9.18 -7.84
C ASP A 25 0.64 -9.66 -7.52
N GLU A 26 0.78 -10.49 -6.48
CA GLU A 26 2.06 -11.05 -5.98
C GLU A 26 3.05 -10.03 -5.41
N LEU A 27 2.71 -8.74 -5.43
CA LEU A 27 3.50 -7.68 -4.82
C LEU A 27 3.08 -7.43 -3.38
N PRO A 28 4.04 -7.09 -2.49
CA PRO A 28 3.74 -6.82 -1.10
C PRO A 28 2.89 -5.55 -0.95
N VAL A 29 1.91 -5.63 -0.06
CA VAL A 29 1.07 -4.50 0.33
C VAL A 29 1.33 -4.20 1.80
N VAL A 30 1.61 -2.94 2.08
CA VAL A 30 1.71 -2.41 3.45
C VAL A 30 0.62 -1.38 3.67
N ILE A 31 0.12 -1.30 4.89
CA ILE A 31 -1.00 -0.44 5.24
C ILE A 31 -0.50 0.80 5.97
N ALA A 32 -0.91 1.98 5.51
CA ALA A 32 -0.74 3.24 6.24
C ALA A 32 -2.11 3.91 6.44
N GLU A 33 -2.60 3.85 7.67
CA GLU A 33 -3.88 4.46 8.01
C GLU A 33 -3.75 5.98 8.22
N ASP A 34 -2.56 6.47 8.60
CA ASP A 34 -2.29 7.87 8.93
C ASP A 34 -0.86 8.30 8.57
N ALA A 35 -0.56 9.60 8.72
CA ALA A 35 0.76 10.17 8.45
C ALA A 35 1.88 9.62 9.35
N ALA A 36 1.54 9.12 10.55
CA ALA A 36 2.51 8.56 11.48
C ALA A 36 2.96 7.14 11.05
N SER A 37 2.00 6.32 10.61
CA SER A 37 2.21 4.97 10.08
C SER A 37 2.83 4.96 8.69
N LEU A 38 2.69 6.04 7.92
CA LEU A 38 3.31 6.16 6.59
C LEU A 38 4.82 5.92 6.61
N GLY A 39 5.54 6.50 7.58
CA GLY A 39 6.99 6.36 7.65
C GLY A 39 7.42 4.90 7.77
N GLN A 40 6.82 4.18 8.71
CA GLN A 40 7.08 2.76 8.94
C GLN A 40 6.65 1.88 7.76
N ALA A 41 5.52 2.19 7.13
CA ALA A 41 5.05 1.46 5.95
C ALA A 41 6.02 1.62 4.76
N LEU A 42 6.53 2.84 4.54
CA LEU A 42 7.53 3.08 3.51
C LEU A 42 8.84 2.36 3.80
N GLU A 43 9.32 2.37 5.05
CA GLU A 43 10.53 1.62 5.42
C GLU A 43 10.37 0.11 5.16
N LYS A 44 9.21 -0.47 5.49
CA LYS A 44 8.89 -1.86 5.15
C LYS A 44 8.96 -2.11 3.64
N LEU A 45 8.39 -1.24 2.81
CA LEU A 45 8.49 -1.38 1.35
C LEU A 45 9.92 -1.17 0.83
N ASP A 46 10.70 -0.30 1.46
CA ASP A 46 12.08 -0.06 1.08
C ASP A 46 12.95 -1.33 1.30
N THR A 47 12.57 -2.25 2.21
CA THR A 47 13.27 -3.55 2.38
C THR A 47 13.19 -4.44 1.14
N VAL A 48 12.12 -4.34 0.36
CA VAL A 48 11.95 -5.02 -0.94
C VAL A 48 12.31 -4.10 -2.11
N GLY A 49 13.07 -3.03 -1.86
CA GLY A 49 13.52 -2.09 -2.90
C GLY A 49 12.43 -1.14 -3.43
N GLY A 50 11.34 -0.95 -2.69
CA GLY A 50 10.19 -0.13 -3.10
C GLY A 50 9.25 -0.82 -4.09
N TYR A 51 9.45 -2.11 -4.35
CA TYR A 51 8.60 -2.93 -5.19
C TYR A 51 7.38 -3.41 -4.40
N GLY A 52 6.31 -2.61 -4.41
CA GLY A 52 5.06 -2.96 -3.75
C GLY A 52 4.07 -1.81 -3.68
N TYR A 53 2.97 -2.06 -2.98
CA TYR A 53 1.84 -1.15 -2.86
C TYR A 53 1.67 -0.66 -1.42
N LEU A 54 1.46 0.63 -1.29
CA LEU A 54 0.97 1.24 -0.06
C LEU A 54 -0.54 1.34 -0.14
N ALA A 55 -1.25 0.72 0.78
CA ALA A 55 -2.68 0.88 0.90
C ALA A 55 -3.01 2.00 1.89
N ILE A 56 -3.82 2.95 1.44
CA ILE A 56 -4.24 4.11 2.23
C ILE A 56 -5.71 4.41 2.02
N TRP A 57 -6.29 5.11 2.99
CA TRP A 57 -7.60 5.72 2.82
C TRP A 57 -7.54 6.80 1.74
N LYS A 58 -8.43 6.75 0.76
CA LYS A 58 -8.52 7.78 -0.30
C LYS A 58 -8.69 9.20 0.26
N LYS A 59 -9.42 9.34 1.36
CA LYS A 59 -9.57 10.62 2.11
C LYS A 59 -8.24 11.15 2.68
N ASN A 60 -7.33 10.26 3.04
CA ASN A 60 -6.04 10.62 3.64
C ASN A 60 -4.96 10.86 2.59
N LEU A 61 -5.21 10.54 1.31
CA LEU A 61 -4.30 10.80 0.18
C LEU A 61 -3.80 12.25 0.17
N PHE A 62 -4.65 13.21 0.54
CA PHE A 62 -4.31 14.64 0.62
C PHE A 62 -3.39 14.99 1.80
N LEU A 63 -3.41 14.21 2.87
CA LEU A 63 -2.53 14.36 4.02
C LEU A 63 -1.13 13.83 3.73
N PHE A 64 -1.00 12.96 2.72
CA PHE A 64 0.27 12.37 2.33
C PHE A 64 0.96 13.20 1.24
N ASN A 65 2.29 13.23 1.28
CA ASN A 65 3.08 13.83 0.22
C ASN A 65 3.07 12.91 -1.02
N THR A 66 2.09 13.13 -1.90
CA THR A 66 1.89 12.35 -3.12
C THR A 66 3.11 12.32 -4.04
N LYS A 67 3.96 13.38 -4.03
CA LYS A 67 5.23 13.38 -4.77
C LYS A 67 6.21 12.35 -4.22
N LEU A 68 6.31 12.24 -2.89
CA LEU A 68 7.20 11.27 -2.25
C LEU A 68 6.72 9.84 -2.49
N LEU A 69 5.42 9.57 -2.29
CA LEU A 69 4.79 8.28 -2.60
C LEU A 69 5.06 7.86 -4.05
N SER A 70 4.82 8.79 -5.00
CA SER A 70 4.94 8.52 -6.43
C SER A 70 6.34 8.11 -6.89
N LYS A 71 7.38 8.43 -6.11
CA LYS A 71 8.77 8.08 -6.40
C LYS A 71 9.19 6.75 -5.78
N ARG A 72 8.56 6.35 -4.67
CA ARG A 72 9.00 5.22 -3.85
C ARG A 72 8.20 3.95 -4.08
N CYS A 73 6.87 4.02 -4.22
CA CYS A 73 6.02 2.83 -4.26
C CYS A 73 4.73 3.03 -5.09
N GLY A 74 4.02 1.93 -5.32
CA GLY A 74 2.64 1.97 -5.80
C GLY A 74 1.68 2.36 -4.69
N VAL A 75 0.47 2.77 -5.06
CA VAL A 75 -0.56 3.17 -4.10
C VAL A 75 -1.90 2.58 -4.52
N ILE A 76 -2.58 1.93 -3.57
CA ILE A 76 -3.94 1.41 -3.71
C ILE A 76 -4.86 2.04 -2.66
N ASP A 77 -6.14 2.14 -2.99
CA ASP A 77 -7.16 2.61 -2.04
C ASP A 77 -7.71 1.46 -1.17
N GLU A 78 -8.58 1.79 -0.22
CA GLU A 78 -9.25 0.85 0.68
C GLU A 78 -10.07 -0.24 -0.04
N ASN A 79 -10.43 -0.04 -1.30
CA ASN A 79 -11.17 -0.98 -2.14
C ASN A 79 -10.25 -1.75 -3.09
N GLY A 80 -8.93 -1.66 -2.92
CA GLY A 80 -7.94 -2.26 -3.81
C GLY A 80 -7.95 -1.66 -5.22
N ASN A 81 -8.44 -0.44 -5.40
CA ASN A 81 -8.30 0.25 -6.67
C ASN A 81 -6.91 0.85 -6.78
N LEU A 82 -6.30 0.65 -7.94
CA LEU A 82 -5.00 1.21 -8.27
C LEU A 82 -5.10 2.73 -8.40
N LEU A 83 -4.52 3.45 -7.44
CA LEU A 83 -4.33 4.91 -7.54
C LEU A 83 -3.03 5.22 -8.28
N LYS A 84 -2.00 4.39 -8.06
CA LYS A 84 -0.69 4.50 -8.68
C LYS A 84 -0.09 3.10 -8.86
N ALA A 85 0.36 2.80 -10.07
CA ALA A 85 1.11 1.58 -10.35
C ALA A 85 2.41 1.53 -9.54
N ALA A 86 2.68 0.38 -8.92
CA ALA A 86 3.97 0.11 -8.31
C ALA A 86 5.04 -0.02 -9.39
N ARG A 87 6.30 0.20 -8.99
CA ARG A 87 7.39 -0.31 -9.80
C ARG A 87 7.34 -1.83 -9.71
N ILE A 88 7.49 -2.48 -10.84
CA ILE A 88 7.61 -3.93 -10.93
C ILE A 88 9.09 -4.19 -11.23
N PRO A 89 9.78 -5.04 -10.46
CA PRO A 89 11.14 -5.41 -10.79
C PRO A 89 11.13 -6.02 -12.19
N LYS A 90 11.84 -5.38 -13.13
CA LYS A 90 12.08 -5.98 -14.45
C LYS A 90 13.15 -7.04 -14.23
N ASN A 91 12.72 -8.30 -14.23
CA ASN A 91 13.59 -9.45 -14.33
C ASN A 91 14.36 -9.40 -15.66
#